data_AF-A0A392NCP5-F1
#
_entry.id   AF-A0A392NCP5-F1
#
_cell.length_a   1.000
_cell.length_b   1.000
_cell.length_c   1.000
_cell.angle_alpha   90.00
_cell.angle_beta   90.00
_cell.angle_gamma   90.00
#
_symmetry.space_group_name_H-M   'P 1'
#
loop_
_entity.id
_entity.type
_entity.pdbx_description
1 polymer ?
#
loop_
_entity_poly.entity_id
_entity_poly.type
_entity_poly.pdbx_seq_one_letter_code
_entity_poly.pdbx_strand_id
1 'polypeptide(L)' 'MFSFPGRTKKVIIVGIKEAEQSLHGQLVSGKVIASGLDEELSKEATRAAAAERQRLAKEVASALKLSVAIDTSLSE' A
#
# COMPACT_ATOMS: atom_id res chain seq x y z
N MET A 1 0.40 -19.92 17.93
CA MET A 1 1.06 -20.04 16.61
C MET A 1 0.10 -20.82 15.72
N PHE A 2 -0.60 -20.17 14.78
CA PHE A 2 -1.56 -20.83 13.90
C PHE A 2 -1.01 -20.81 12.47
N SER A 3 -1.00 -21.98 11.81
CA SER A 3 -0.51 -22.17 10.44
C SER A 3 -1.68 -22.52 9.52
N PHE A 4 -1.76 -21.88 8.35
CA PHE A 4 -2.68 -22.22 7.26
C PHE A 4 -1.84 -22.43 5.98
N PRO A 5 -1.87 -23.63 5.36
CA PRO A 5 -1.14 -23.90 4.13
C PRO A 5 -1.99 -23.56 2.90
N GLY A 6 -1.50 -22.65 2.06
CA GLY A 6 -2.12 -22.28 0.80
C GLY A 6 -2.11 -20.77 0.59
N ARG A 7 -1.17 -20.27 -0.23
CA ARG A 7 -0.93 -18.85 -0.53
C ARG A 7 -0.84 -18.00 0.74
N THR A 8 0.33 -17.99 1.38
CA THR A 8 0.63 -17.05 2.47
C THR A 8 0.61 -15.62 1.93
N LYS A 9 -0.57 -15.00 1.87
CA LYS A 9 -0.65 -13.53 1.83
C LYS A 9 0.09 -13.09 3.09
N LYS A 10 1.21 -12.39 2.94
CA LYS A 10 1.94 -11.81 4.07
C LYS A 10 1.02 -10.78 4.71
N VAL A 11 0.31 -11.19 5.75
CA VAL A 11 -0.46 -10.27 6.59
C VAL A 11 0.58 -9.51 7.40
N ILE A 12 0.83 -8.26 7.00
CA ILE A 12 1.59 -7.33 7.83
C ILE A 12 0.62 -6.84 8.89
N ILE A 13 0.81 -7.31 10.13
CA ILE A 13 0.07 -6.79 11.28
C ILE A 13 0.65 -5.40 11.55
N VAL A 14 -0.11 -4.39 11.17
CA VAL A 14 0.18 -2.99 11.49
C VAL A 14 -0.27 -2.78 12.93
N GLY A 15 0.59 -2.24 13.79
CA GLY A 15 0.23 -1.97 15.19
C GLY A 15 -0.91 -0.96 15.28
N ILE A 16 -1.62 -0.93 16.42
CA ILE A 16 -2.77 -0.05 16.63
C ILE A 16 -2.39 1.42 16.37
N LYS A 17 -1.21 1.83 16.82
CA LYS A 17 -0.70 3.19 16.64
C LYS A 17 -0.47 3.53 15.17
N GLU A 18 0.12 2.63 14.40
CA GLU A 18 0.36 2.79 12.97
C GLU A 18 -0.96 2.77 12.17
N ALA A 19 -1.94 1.98 12.63
CA ALA A 19 -3.29 1.96 12.05
C ALA A 19 -4.05 3.26 12.32
N GLU A 20 -3.95 3.81 13.53
CA GLU A 20 -4.53 5.13 13.91
C GLU A 20 -3.90 6.28 13.12
N GLN A 21 -2.59 6.20 12.84
CA GLN A 21 -1.86 7.21 12.06
C GLN A 21 -2.10 7.11 10.54
N SER A 22 -2.65 5.99 10.05
CA SER A 22 -3.02 5.85 8.64
C SER A 22 -4.06 6.90 8.25
N LEU A 23 -4.13 7.24 6.95
CA LEU A 23 -5.17 8.14 6.45
C LEU A 23 -6.58 7.65 6.83
N HIS A 24 -6.83 6.35 6.72
CA HIS A 24 -8.09 5.74 7.14
C HIS A 24 -8.38 5.93 8.64
N GLY A 25 -7.38 5.70 9.51
CA GLY A 25 -7.51 5.91 10.95
C GLY A 25 -7.76 7.37 11.33
N GLN A 26 -7.09 8.29 10.64
CA GLN A 26 -7.30 9.73 10.83
C GLN A 26 -8.67 10.20 10.30
N LEU A 27 -9.17 9.61 9.22
CA LEU A 27 -10.51 9.86 8.68
C LEU A 27 -11.61 9.35 9.60
N VAL A 28 -11.52 8.10 10.05
CA VAL A 28 -12.51 7.48 10.95
C VAL A 28 -12.55 8.19 12.31
N SER A 29 -11.40 8.67 12.80
CA SER A 29 -11.34 9.46 14.04
C SER A 29 -11.84 10.90 13.90
N GLY A 30 -12.25 11.32 12.69
CA GLY A 30 -12.73 12.69 12.42
C GLY A 30 -11.65 13.76 12.61
N LYS A 31 -10.38 13.36 12.70
CA LYS A 31 -9.25 14.25 12.95
C LYS A 31 -8.86 15.06 11.70
N VAL A 32 -9.24 14.57 10.53
CA VAL A 32 -9.12 15.30 9.25
C VAL A 32 -10.30 16.26 9.11
N ILE A 33 -10.17 17.46 9.68
CA ILE A 33 -11.15 18.54 9.48
C ILE A 33 -10.67 19.48 8.37
N ALA A 34 -11.40 19.45 7.25
CA ALA A 34 -11.68 20.55 6.34
C ALA A 34 -10.50 21.45 5.87
N SER A 35 -9.64 20.92 5.01
CA SER A 35 -9.11 21.54 3.76
C SER A 35 -8.02 20.62 3.20
N GLY A 36 -8.09 20.26 1.91
CA GLY A 36 -7.12 19.34 1.30
C GLY A 36 -7.42 17.83 1.43
N LEU A 37 -8.63 17.43 1.86
CA LEU A 37 -9.03 16.02 1.88
C LEU A 37 -8.91 15.35 0.50
N ASP A 38 -9.44 16.00 -0.54
CA ASP A 38 -9.37 15.47 -1.90
C ASP A 38 -7.92 15.32 -2.40
N GLU A 39 -7.04 16.24 -1.98
CA GLU A 39 -5.61 16.21 -2.28
C GLU A 39 -4.90 15.04 -1.56
N GLU A 40 -5.21 14.80 -0.28
CA GLU A 40 -4.68 13.64 0.46
C GLU A 40 -5.18 12.31 -0.09
N LEU A 41 -6.47 12.23 -0.43
CA LEU A 41 -7.07 11.06 -1.07
C LEU A 41 -6.44 10.78 -2.43
N SER A 42 -6.24 11.82 -3.26
CA SER A 42 -5.56 11.71 -4.55
C SER A 42 -4.13 11.19 -4.40
N LYS A 43 -3.37 11.72 -3.43
CA LYS A 43 -2.01 11.26 -3.13
C LYS A 43 -1.97 9.80 -2.68
N GLU A 44 -2.86 9.40 -1.77
CA GLU A 44 -2.90 8.02 -1.28
C GLU A 44 -3.36 7.05 -2.37
N ALA A 45 -4.36 7.42 -3.17
CA ALA A 45 -4.79 6.63 -4.32
C ALA A 45 -3.65 6.43 -5.33
N THR A 46 -2.87 7.48 -5.59
CA THR A 46 -1.68 7.41 -6.47
C THR A 46 -0.62 6.48 -5.89
N ARG A 47 -0.32 6.57 -4.59
CA ARG A 47 0.63 5.68 -3.90
C ARG A 47 0.18 4.22 -3.95
N ALA A 48 -1.09 3.95 -3.64
CA ALA A 48 -1.66 2.62 -3.66
C ALA A 48 -1.61 2.01 -5.08
N ALA A 49 -1.96 2.79 -6.11
CA ALA A 49 -1.87 2.37 -7.50
C ALA A 49 -0.43 2.09 -7.95
N ALA A 50 0.55 2.86 -7.48
CA ALA A 50 1.97 2.61 -7.76
C ALA A 50 2.46 1.31 -7.09
N ALA A 51 2.10 1.09 -5.82
CA ALA A 51 2.44 -0.14 -5.10
C ALA A 51 1.86 -1.39 -5.77
N GLU A 52 0.60 -1.33 -6.22
CA GLU A 52 -0.04 -2.46 -6.91
C GLU A 52 0.58 -2.73 -8.28
N ARG A 53 0.89 -1.68 -9.06
CA ARG A 53 1.63 -1.84 -10.32
C ARG A 53 2.98 -2.53 -10.09
N GLN A 54 3.70 -2.13 -9.04
CA GLN A 54 4.98 -2.76 -8.70
C GLN A 54 4.81 -4.22 -8.26
N ARG A 55 3.75 -4.53 -7.50
CA ARG A 55 3.41 -5.90 -7.08
C ARG A 55 3.15 -6.79 -8.29
N LEU A 56 2.28 -6.35 -9.19
CA LEU A 56 1.92 -7.09 -10.41
C LEU A 56 3.13 -7.33 -11.31
N ALA A 57 3.97 -6.32 -11.51
CA ALA A 57 5.15 -6.48 -12.35
C ALA A 57 6.15 -7.48 -11.76
N LYS A 58 6.33 -7.50 -10.43
CA LYS A 58 7.14 -8.53 -9.76
C LYS A 58 6.54 -9.93 -9.92
N GLU A 59 5.21 -10.06 -9.83
CA GLU A 59 4.53 -11.35 -10.06
C GLU A 59 4.70 -11.84 -11.50
N VAL A 60 4.52 -10.97 -12.48
CA VAL A 60 4.72 -11.30 -13.91
C VAL A 60 6.17 -11.68 -14.19
N ALA A 61 7.14 -10.90 -13.69
CA ALA A 61 8.56 -11.20 -13.85
C ALA A 61 8.90 -12.56 -13.23
N SER A 62 8.41 -12.85 -12.03
CA SER A 62 8.60 -14.14 -11.37
C SER A 62 8.02 -15.31 -12.18
N ALA A 63 6.81 -15.14 -12.74
CA ALA A 63 6.18 -16.15 -13.59
C ALA A 63 7.00 -16.45 -14.85
N LEU A 64 7.69 -15.44 -15.39
CA LEU A 64 8.55 -15.56 -16.56
C LEU A 64 10.01 -15.92 -16.22
N LYS A 65 10.34 -16.13 -14.94
CA LYS A 65 11.72 -16.35 -14.45
C LYS A 65 12.68 -15.19 -14.79
N LEU A 66 12.16 -13.97 -14.80
CA LEU A 66 12.89 -12.74 -15.03
C LEU A 66 12.98 -11.92 -13.72
N SER A 67 13.97 -11.04 -13.62
CA SER A 67 14.06 -10.04 -12.55
C SER A 67 13.61 -8.68 -13.06
N VAL A 68 12.86 -7.94 -12.24
CA VAL A 68 12.44 -6.57 -12.57
C VAL A 68 12.88 -5.61 -11.47
N ALA A 69 13.58 -4.55 -11.87
CA ALA A 69 13.86 -3.39 -11.04
C ALA A 69 12.93 -2.26 -11.49
N ILE A 70 11.91 -1.95 -10.69
CA ILE A 70 11.02 -0.83 -10.97
C ILE A 70 11.48 0.32 -10.09
N ASP A 71 12.04 1.33 -10.75
CA ASP A 71 12.35 2.59 -10.12
C ASP A 71 11.05 3.38 -9.92
N THR A 72 10.58 3.43 -8.68
CA THR A 72 9.40 4.24 -8.31
C THR A 72 9.80 5.69 -7.99
N SER A 73 11.08 6.04 -8.11
CA SER A 73 11.60 7.38 -7.85
C SER A 73 11.40 8.36 -9.01
N LEU A 74 10.43 8.12 -9.91
CA LEU A 74 10.08 9.09 -10.95
C LEU A 74 9.72 10.43 -10.30
N SER A 75 10.72 11.32 -10.32
CA SER A 75 10.66 12.75 -10.05
C SER A 75 9.72 13.38 -11.07
N GLU A 76 8.87 14.29 -10.61
CA GLU A 76 8.53 15.45 -11.44
C GLU A 76 9.76 16.34 -11.59
#